data_AF-A0A9E8HL20-F1
#
_entry.id   AF-A0A9E8HL20-F1
#
_cell.length_a   1.000
_cell.length_b   1.000
_cell.length_c   1.000
_cell.angle_alpha   90.00
_cell.angle_beta   90.00
_cell.angle_gamma   90.00
#
_symmetry.space_group_name_H-M   'P 1'
#
loop_
_entity.id
_entity.type
_entity.pdbx_description
1 polymer ?
#
loop_
_entity_poly.entity_id
_entity_poly.type
_entity_poly.pdbx_seq_one_letter_code
_entity_poly.pdbx_strand_id
1 'polypeptide(L)'
;MITPANRVSKSIGALLGALLLVLLAGCQNMQQQHKADCDDNQVSASSSERVIIGAVEKVALPEQKISLDARIDTGATTTSINAQNIKQFERDGKKWVKFEIHNASGKLATLEKPVSRVVNIKRHGAADQNRYAVKVKLKLGEINLLTEVTLADRAKFTYPLLIGRNFLQDMAIVDVSKEYTVK
;
A
#
# COMPACT_ATOMS: atom_id res chain seq x y z
N MET A 1 34.35 14.63 70.71
CA MET A 1 34.02 13.52 71.63
C MET A 1 33.74 12.29 70.75
N ILE A 2 34.73 11.57 70.19
CA ILE A 2 35.62 10.53 70.76
C ILE A 2 34.86 9.38 71.46
N THR A 3 34.49 8.35 70.65
CA THR A 3 34.47 6.86 70.85
C THR A 3 33.80 6.21 72.09
N PRO A 4 33.45 4.88 72.12
CA PRO A 4 33.99 3.79 71.30
C PRO A 4 33.00 2.70 70.78
N ALA A 5 33.62 1.80 70.00
CA ALA A 5 33.15 0.56 69.42
C ALA A 5 33.04 -0.62 70.42
N ASN A 6 32.28 -1.66 70.04
CA ASN A 6 32.43 -3.09 70.39
C ASN A 6 31.27 -3.88 69.74
N ARG A 7 31.33 -5.15 69.32
CA ARG A 7 32.34 -6.21 69.27
C ARG A 7 31.76 -7.36 68.42
N VAL A 8 32.62 -8.11 67.75
CA VAL A 8 32.35 -9.33 66.94
C VAL A 8 32.42 -10.61 67.81
N SER A 9 31.60 -11.65 67.51
CA SER A 9 31.93 -13.10 67.60
C SER A 9 30.72 -13.96 67.14
N LYS A 10 30.77 -14.75 66.05
CA LYS A 10 31.33 -16.11 65.82
C LYS A 10 30.67 -17.27 66.62
N SER A 11 30.18 -18.29 65.90
CA SER A 11 30.40 -19.77 66.06
C SER A 11 29.31 -20.54 65.26
N ILE A 12 29.56 -21.34 64.20
CA ILE A 12 30.23 -22.66 64.01
C ILE A 12 29.39 -23.89 64.46
N GLY A 13 29.19 -24.82 63.50
CA GLY A 13 28.73 -26.22 63.66
C GLY A 13 28.06 -26.72 62.35
N ALA A 14 28.73 -27.34 61.35
CA ALA A 14 29.24 -28.73 61.23
C ALA A 14 28.12 -29.78 61.43
N LEU A 15 27.86 -30.82 60.60
CA LEU A 15 28.75 -31.76 59.92
C LEU A 15 27.95 -32.65 58.90
N LEU A 16 28.58 -32.95 57.76
CA LEU A 16 28.68 -34.22 56.97
C LEU A 16 27.51 -35.23 56.75
N GLY A 17 27.37 -35.66 55.48
CA GLY A 17 26.79 -36.96 55.06
C GLY A 17 26.94 -37.28 53.56
N ALA A 18 27.92 -38.14 53.23
CA ALA A 18 28.34 -38.78 51.95
C ALA A 18 27.29 -38.99 50.81
N LEU A 19 27.58 -38.67 49.54
CA LEU A 19 28.36 -39.40 48.50
C LEU A 19 27.71 -40.71 47.97
N LEU A 20 27.19 -40.67 46.73
CA LEU A 20 27.22 -41.83 45.81
C LEU A 20 27.18 -41.38 44.33
N LEU A 21 28.22 -41.77 43.58
CA LEU A 21 28.39 -41.60 42.13
C LEU A 21 27.44 -42.49 41.32
N VAL A 22 26.92 -42.00 40.19
CA VAL A 22 26.75 -42.79 38.96
C VAL A 22 27.05 -41.91 37.72
N LEU A 23 28.05 -42.34 36.94
CA LEU A 23 28.46 -41.85 35.62
C LEU A 23 27.58 -42.49 34.52
N LEU A 24 27.46 -41.82 33.36
CA LEU A 24 27.46 -42.35 31.98
C LEU A 24 27.11 -41.17 31.03
N ALA A 25 28.11 -40.57 30.37
CA ALA A 25 28.54 -40.86 29.00
C ALA A 25 27.69 -40.16 27.93
N GLY A 26 28.30 -39.15 27.29
CA GLY A 26 27.80 -38.50 26.09
C GLY A 26 28.90 -37.65 25.45
N CYS A 27 29.48 -38.18 24.37
CA CYS A 27 30.53 -37.56 23.58
C CYS A 27 30.09 -36.22 22.96
N GLN A 28 31.05 -35.29 22.92
CA GLN A 28 31.30 -34.28 21.88
C GLN A 28 30.14 -33.99 20.90
N ASN A 29 29.70 -32.72 20.82
CA ASN A 29 29.86 -32.05 19.54
C ASN A 29 29.92 -30.53 19.62
N MET A 30 30.84 -30.04 18.81
CA MET A 30 31.20 -28.68 18.48
C MET A 30 30.32 -28.22 17.32
N GLN A 31 29.63 -27.08 17.46
CA GLN A 31 29.34 -26.16 16.35
C GLN A 31 28.64 -24.88 16.85
N GLN A 32 29.49 -23.87 17.05
CA GLN A 32 29.30 -22.44 16.79
C GLN A 32 27.85 -21.93 16.66
N GLN A 33 27.44 -21.13 17.63
CA GLN A 33 26.32 -20.20 17.47
C GLN A 33 26.67 -19.17 16.38
N HIS A 34 26.09 -19.32 15.20
CA HIS A 34 25.97 -18.26 14.21
C HIS A 34 25.16 -17.11 14.83
N LYS A 35 25.86 -16.09 15.33
CA LYS A 35 25.28 -14.81 15.71
C LYS A 35 24.93 -14.09 14.41
N ALA A 36 23.65 -14.06 14.05
CA ALA A 36 23.17 -13.18 12.98
C ALA A 36 23.34 -11.73 13.48
N ASP A 37 24.41 -11.10 13.04
CA ASP A 37 24.66 -9.68 13.19
C ASP A 37 23.83 -8.97 12.12
N CYS A 38 22.63 -8.53 12.48
CA CYS A 38 21.87 -7.63 11.63
C CYS A 38 22.46 -6.23 11.79
N ASP A 39 23.38 -5.90 10.89
CA ASP A 39 23.84 -4.55 10.60
C ASP A 39 22.61 -3.68 10.26
N ASP A 40 22.16 -2.89 11.24
CA ASP A 40 21.14 -1.86 11.08
C ASP A 40 21.75 -0.68 10.33
N ASN A 41 21.99 -0.88 9.04
CA ASN A 41 22.44 0.17 8.16
C ASN A 41 21.23 1.04 7.82
N GLN A 42 21.08 2.10 8.61
CA GLN A 42 20.10 3.17 8.48
C GLN A 42 20.12 3.71 7.05
N VAL A 43 19.22 3.20 6.20
CA VAL A 43 18.91 3.81 4.92
C VAL A 43 18.13 5.08 5.23
N SER A 44 18.86 6.19 5.37
CA SER A 44 18.28 7.53 5.44
C SER A 44 17.65 7.87 4.08
N ALA A 45 16.43 7.37 3.87
CA ALA A 45 15.59 7.80 2.79
C ALA A 45 15.31 9.30 2.99
N SER A 46 15.83 10.13 2.08
CA SER A 46 15.42 11.52 1.90
C SER A 46 13.89 11.60 2.00
N SER A 47 13.39 12.11 3.13
CA SER A 47 11.97 12.11 3.44
C SER A 47 11.27 13.16 2.57
N SER A 48 10.85 12.77 1.37
CA SER A 48 9.62 13.34 0.86
C SER A 48 8.54 12.99 1.90
N GLU A 49 7.90 14.00 2.48
CA GLU A 49 6.77 13.80 3.40
C GLU A 49 5.64 13.12 2.63
N ARG A 50 5.64 11.78 2.63
CA ARG A 50 4.58 10.99 2.00
C ARG A 50 3.31 11.14 2.85
N VAL A 51 2.19 11.38 2.19
CA VAL A 51 0.90 11.51 2.87
C VAL A 51 0.45 10.11 3.31
N ILE A 52 0.02 9.98 4.57
CA ILE A 52 -0.63 8.75 5.03
C ILE A 52 -2.11 8.82 4.63
N ILE A 53 -2.56 7.84 3.85
CA ILE A 53 -3.94 7.72 3.37
C ILE A 53 -4.56 6.39 3.81
N GLY A 54 -5.89 6.32 3.87
CA GLY A 54 -6.63 5.11 4.20
C GLY A 54 -6.75 4.11 3.05
N ALA A 55 -7.40 2.98 3.32
CA ALA A 55 -7.71 1.95 2.32
C ALA A 55 -8.76 2.42 1.29
N VAL A 56 -9.60 3.38 1.68
CA VAL A 56 -10.63 4.00 0.85
C VAL A 56 -10.53 5.50 1.02
N GLU A 57 -10.59 6.24 -0.08
CA GLU A 57 -10.50 7.70 -0.06
C GLU A 57 -11.45 8.34 -1.07
N LYS A 58 -11.79 9.61 -0.82
CA LYS A 58 -12.52 10.42 -1.79
C LYS A 58 -11.54 11.12 -2.72
N VAL A 59 -11.64 10.84 -4.02
CA VAL A 59 -10.75 11.39 -5.06
C VAL A 59 -11.55 12.29 -5.99
N ALA A 60 -11.05 13.50 -6.21
CA ALA A 60 -11.65 14.48 -7.10
C ALA A 60 -11.05 14.41 -8.51
N LEU A 61 -11.92 14.59 -9.50
CA LEU A 61 -11.61 14.86 -10.90
C LEU A 61 -11.94 16.34 -11.14
N PRO A 62 -11.01 17.28 -10.85
CA PRO A 62 -11.32 18.70 -10.79
C PRO A 62 -11.82 19.29 -12.11
N GLU A 63 -11.29 18.83 -13.25
CA GLU A 63 -11.74 19.28 -14.58
C GLU A 63 -13.21 18.91 -14.85
N GLN A 64 -13.68 17.81 -14.26
CA GLN A 64 -15.03 17.30 -14.43
C GLN A 64 -15.98 17.76 -13.31
N LYS A 65 -15.45 18.36 -12.25
CA LYS A 65 -16.19 18.71 -11.01
C LYS A 65 -16.91 17.49 -10.40
N ILE A 66 -16.24 16.34 -10.41
CA ILE A 66 -16.74 15.07 -9.88
C ILE A 66 -15.82 14.62 -8.74
N SER A 67 -16.40 14.02 -7.70
CA SER A 67 -15.65 13.29 -6.67
C SER A 67 -16.19 11.87 -6.56
N LEU A 68 -15.29 10.90 -6.50
CA LEU A 68 -15.60 9.48 -6.47
C LEU A 68 -14.96 8.83 -5.24
N ASP A 69 -15.66 7.87 -4.64
CA ASP A 69 -15.05 6.99 -3.66
C ASP A 69 -14.13 6.01 -4.39
N ALA A 70 -12.91 5.88 -3.87
CA ALA A 70 -11.85 5.15 -4.51
C ALA A 70 -11.23 4.14 -3.57
N ARG A 71 -11.08 2.89 -4.06
CA ARG A 71 -10.26 1.90 -3.38
C ARG A 71 -8.79 2.20 -3.65
N ILE A 72 -7.98 2.26 -2.59
CA ILE A 72 -6.52 2.33 -2.71
C ILE A 72 -6.00 0.90 -2.84
N ASP A 73 -5.38 0.59 -3.97
CA ASP A 73 -4.94 -0.76 -4.33
C ASP A 73 -3.45 -0.76 -4.71
N THR A 74 -2.61 -1.12 -3.75
CA THR A 74 -1.15 -1.22 -3.94
C THR A 74 -0.76 -2.39 -4.86
N GLY A 75 -1.65 -3.37 -5.06
CA GLY A 75 -1.45 -4.49 -5.99
C GLY A 75 -1.63 -4.09 -7.45
N ALA A 76 -2.45 -3.07 -7.72
CA ALA A 76 -2.70 -2.59 -9.08
C ALA A 76 -1.58 -1.69 -9.62
N THR A 77 -1.06 -2.00 -10.80
CA THR A 77 -0.08 -1.14 -11.48
C THR A 77 -0.70 0.17 -11.97
N THR A 78 -1.93 0.11 -12.48
CA THR A 78 -2.59 1.25 -13.14
C THR A 78 -3.94 1.53 -12.52
N THR A 79 -4.21 2.82 -12.30
CA THR A 79 -5.50 3.35 -11.88
C THR A 79 -6.60 3.02 -12.90
N SER A 80 -7.81 2.71 -12.42
CA SER A 80 -8.95 2.38 -13.28
C SER A 80 -10.22 3.06 -12.80
N ILE A 81 -11.04 3.54 -13.74
CA ILE A 81 -12.31 4.20 -13.47
C ILE A 81 -13.45 3.44 -14.12
N ASN A 82 -14.59 3.39 -13.43
CA ASN A 82 -15.84 2.91 -13.96
C ASN A 82 -16.28 3.80 -15.12
N ALA A 83 -16.39 3.22 -16.31
CA ALA A 83 -16.79 3.91 -17.52
C ALA A 83 -17.75 3.04 -18.33
N GLN A 84 -18.82 3.66 -18.81
CA GLN A 84 -19.87 3.05 -19.63
C GLN A 84 -19.89 3.64 -21.02
N ASN A 85 -20.59 2.98 -21.95
CA ASN A 85 -20.82 3.46 -23.30
C ASN A 85 -19.52 3.88 -24.03
N ILE A 86 -18.44 3.13 -23.80
CA ILE A 86 -17.10 3.42 -24.30
C ILE A 86 -17.08 3.20 -25.82
N LYS A 87 -16.88 4.28 -26.59
CA LYS A 87 -16.84 4.28 -28.05
C LYS A 87 -15.59 5.02 -28.54
N GLN A 88 -14.75 4.31 -29.29
CA GLN A 88 -13.61 4.94 -29.97
C GLN A 88 -14.08 5.73 -31.20
N PHE A 89 -13.39 6.82 -31.49
CA PHE A 89 -13.58 7.60 -32.72
C PHE A 89 -12.27 8.30 -33.10
N GLU A 90 -12.23 8.88 -34.29
CA GLU A 90 -11.10 9.66 -34.77
C GLU A 90 -11.47 11.14 -34.83
N ARG A 91 -10.54 12.00 -34.41
CA ARG A 91 -10.64 13.47 -34.53
C ARG A 91 -9.25 14.00 -34.86
N ASP A 92 -9.15 14.71 -35.98
CA ASP A 92 -7.91 15.31 -36.50
C ASP A 92 -6.76 14.28 -36.64
N GLY A 93 -7.06 13.09 -37.16
CA GLY A 93 -6.08 12.00 -37.33
C GLY A 93 -5.61 11.34 -36.03
N LYS A 94 -6.20 11.69 -34.88
CA LYS A 94 -5.87 11.12 -33.56
C LYS A 94 -6.98 10.21 -33.07
N LYS A 95 -6.61 9.17 -32.32
CA LYS A 95 -7.57 8.27 -31.66
C LYS A 95 -8.13 8.93 -30.41
N TRP A 96 -9.45 9.00 -30.33
CA TRP A 96 -10.21 9.49 -29.18
C TRP A 96 -11.15 8.41 -28.67
N VAL A 97 -11.60 8.59 -27.43
CA VAL A 97 -12.62 7.75 -26.83
C VAL A 97 -13.66 8.62 -26.16
N LYS A 98 -14.92 8.32 -26.45
CA LYS A 98 -16.09 8.86 -25.77
C LYS A 98 -16.57 7.82 -24.75
N PHE A 99 -16.86 8.24 -23.54
CA PHE A 99 -17.32 7.36 -22.47
C PHE A 99 -18.14 8.14 -21.45
N GLU A 100 -18.87 7.42 -20.61
CA GLU A 100 -19.72 8.01 -19.59
C GLU A 100 -19.31 7.54 -18.20
N ILE A 101 -19.26 8.46 -17.24
CA ILE A 101 -18.99 8.16 -15.83
C ILE A 101 -20.12 8.71 -14.96
N HIS A 102 -20.36 8.10 -13.81
CA HIS A 102 -21.32 8.62 -12.85
C HIS A 102 -20.73 9.83 -12.14
N ASN A 103 -21.50 10.92 -12.09
CA ASN A 103 -21.17 12.10 -11.31
C ASN A 103 -21.61 11.93 -9.84
N ALA A 104 -21.34 12.94 -9.00
CA ALA A 104 -21.69 12.91 -7.58
C ALA A 104 -23.20 12.75 -7.30
N SER A 105 -24.06 13.07 -8.27
CA SER A 105 -25.52 12.89 -8.18
C SER A 105 -26.01 11.52 -8.72
N GLY A 106 -25.09 10.63 -9.12
CA GLY A 106 -25.42 9.35 -9.74
C GLY A 106 -25.90 9.47 -11.19
N LYS A 107 -25.79 10.65 -11.82
CA LYS A 107 -26.12 10.83 -13.25
C LYS A 107 -24.91 10.56 -14.11
N LEU A 108 -25.14 10.01 -15.30
CA LEU A 108 -24.10 9.82 -16.30
C LEU A 108 -23.66 11.16 -16.90
N ALA A 109 -22.36 11.42 -16.88
CA ALA A 109 -21.71 12.53 -17.55
C ALA A 109 -20.86 11.98 -18.70
N THR A 110 -21.04 12.51 -19.90
CA THR A 110 -20.26 12.11 -21.08
C THR A 110 -18.95 12.88 -21.14
N LEU A 111 -17.86 12.16 -21.44
CA LEU A 111 -16.52 12.70 -21.62
C LEU A 111 -15.93 12.22 -22.94
N GLU A 112 -15.08 13.06 -23.51
CA GLU A 112 -14.23 12.72 -24.65
C GLU A 112 -12.79 13.06 -24.32
N LYS A 113 -11.90 12.08 -24.46
CA LYS A 113 -10.47 12.27 -24.22
C LYS A 113 -9.66 11.56 -25.31
N PRO A 114 -8.46 12.07 -25.66
CA PRO A 114 -7.53 11.36 -26.52
C PRO A 114 -7.05 10.08 -25.84
N VAL A 115 -6.93 9.01 -26.62
CA VAL A 115 -6.44 7.71 -26.13
C VAL A 115 -4.93 7.80 -25.92
N SER A 116 -4.46 7.58 -24.68
CA SER A 116 -3.03 7.53 -24.38
C SER A 116 -2.43 6.15 -24.67
N ARG A 117 -3.21 5.09 -24.46
CA ARG A 117 -2.81 3.71 -24.68
C ARG A 117 -4.01 2.80 -24.92
N VAL A 118 -3.82 1.76 -25.73
CA VAL A 118 -4.80 0.67 -25.91
C VAL A 118 -4.18 -0.61 -25.38
N VAL A 119 -4.88 -1.29 -24.48
CA VAL A 119 -4.50 -2.60 -23.97
C VAL A 119 -5.43 -3.64 -24.57
N ASN A 120 -4.87 -4.57 -25.35
CA ASN A 120 -5.63 -5.70 -25.84
C ASN A 120 -5.72 -6.77 -24.74
N ILE A 121 -6.93 -7.04 -24.27
CA ILE A 121 -7.20 -8.09 -23.29
C ILE A 121 -7.66 -9.33 -24.05
N LYS A 122 -6.74 -10.28 -24.24
CA LYS A 122 -7.07 -11.59 -24.82
C LYS A 122 -7.93 -12.38 -23.84
N ARG A 123 -9.08 -12.86 -24.29
CA ARG A 123 -9.97 -13.69 -23.47
C ARG A 123 -10.10 -15.08 -24.07
N HIS A 124 -9.96 -16.11 -23.23
CA HIS A 124 -10.19 -17.48 -23.67
C HIS A 124 -11.70 -17.70 -23.77
N GLY A 125 -12.19 -18.02 -24.97
CA GLY A 125 -13.61 -18.29 -25.22
C GLY A 125 -14.51 -17.06 -25.36
N ALA A 126 -13.95 -15.85 -25.42
CA ALA A 126 -14.70 -14.62 -25.71
C ALA A 126 -13.90 -13.71 -26.65
N ALA A 127 -14.58 -12.77 -27.31
CA ALA A 127 -13.90 -11.78 -28.14
C ALA A 127 -12.88 -10.97 -27.31
N ASP A 128 -11.74 -10.68 -27.93
CA ASP A 128 -10.73 -9.78 -27.38
C ASP A 128 -11.38 -8.45 -27.01
N GLN A 129 -11.05 -7.95 -25.82
CA GLN A 129 -11.55 -6.67 -25.35
C GLN A 129 -10.42 -5.65 -25.33
N ASN A 130 -10.58 -4.57 -26.08
CA ASN A 130 -9.69 -3.43 -25.94
C ASN A 130 -10.06 -2.63 -24.68
N ARG A 131 -9.06 -2.33 -23.86
CA ARG A 131 -9.16 -1.42 -22.71
C ARG A 131 -8.38 -0.16 -23.05
N TYR A 132 -9.10 0.95 -23.15
CA TYR A 132 -8.53 2.25 -23.44
C TYR A 132 -8.00 2.88 -22.16
N ALA A 133 -6.87 3.57 -22.26
CA ALA A 133 -6.36 4.45 -21.23
C ALA A 133 -6.41 5.89 -21.71
N VAL A 134 -6.73 6.81 -20.80
CA VAL A 134 -6.80 8.25 -21.03
C VAL A 134 -6.11 8.97 -19.88
N LYS A 135 -5.65 10.21 -20.13
CA LYS A 135 -5.09 11.04 -19.06
C LYS A 135 -6.20 11.83 -18.36
N VAL A 136 -6.27 11.70 -17.04
CA VAL A 136 -7.25 12.38 -16.18
C VAL A 136 -6.49 13.01 -15.02
N LYS A 137 -6.81 14.28 -14.71
CA LYS A 137 -6.28 14.94 -13.52
C LYS A 137 -7.04 14.41 -12.30
N LEU A 138 -6.31 13.85 -11.34
CA LEU A 138 -6.85 13.31 -10.09
C LEU A 138 -6.28 14.09 -8.91
N LYS A 139 -7.14 14.42 -7.95
CA LYS A 139 -6.77 15.07 -6.70
C LYS A 139 -7.18 14.21 -5.50
N LEU A 140 -6.23 13.91 -4.64
CA LEU A 140 -6.39 13.17 -3.38
C LEU A 140 -5.69 13.96 -2.27
N GLY A 141 -6.46 14.64 -1.42
CA GLY A 141 -5.91 15.62 -0.47
C GLY A 141 -5.05 16.66 -1.20
N GLU A 142 -3.78 16.78 -0.81
CA GLU A 142 -2.81 17.68 -1.44
C GLU A 142 -2.16 17.12 -2.71
N ILE A 143 -2.29 15.81 -2.97
CA ILE A 143 -1.71 15.16 -4.15
C ILE A 143 -2.57 15.47 -5.37
N ASN A 144 -1.99 16.08 -6.41
CA ASN A 144 -2.71 16.46 -7.63
C ASN A 144 -1.90 16.09 -8.88
N LEU A 145 -2.28 15.02 -9.56
CA LEU A 145 -1.48 14.43 -10.64
C LEU A 145 -2.32 14.18 -11.90
N LEU A 146 -1.73 14.50 -13.06
CA LEU A 146 -2.25 14.04 -14.35
C LEU A 146 -1.87 12.57 -14.52
N THR A 147 -2.86 11.70 -14.41
CA THR A 147 -2.64 10.26 -14.28
C THR A 147 -3.24 9.51 -15.45
N GLU A 148 -2.55 8.47 -15.92
CA GLU A 148 -3.14 7.54 -16.87
C GLU A 148 -4.16 6.64 -16.17
N VAL A 149 -5.39 6.68 -16.65
CA VAL A 149 -6.52 5.94 -16.08
C VAL A 149 -7.11 5.04 -17.16
N THR A 150 -7.26 3.76 -16.84
CA THR A 150 -7.93 2.80 -17.72
C THR A 150 -9.44 2.87 -17.56
N LEU A 151 -10.16 2.80 -18.68
CA LEU A 151 -11.61 2.76 -18.74
C LEU A 151 -12.09 1.32 -18.63
N ALA A 152 -12.85 1.00 -17.59
CA ALA A 152 -13.39 -0.34 -17.37
C ALA A 152 -14.87 -0.28 -16.97
N ASP A 153 -15.66 -1.24 -17.42
CA ASP A 153 -16.99 -1.43 -16.83
C ASP A 153 -16.82 -2.08 -15.45
N ARG A 154 -17.07 -1.27 -14.42
CA ARG A 154 -17.01 -1.66 -13.02
C ARG A 154 -18.38 -1.51 -12.34
N ALA A 155 -19.49 -1.56 -13.08
CA ALA A 155 -20.83 -1.37 -12.53
C ALA A 155 -21.20 -2.37 -11.40
N LYS A 156 -20.53 -3.52 -11.34
CA LYS A 156 -20.73 -4.56 -10.31
C LYS A 156 -19.83 -4.40 -9.07
N PHE A 157 -18.92 -3.43 -9.05
CA PHE A 157 -17.97 -3.22 -7.95
C PHE A 157 -18.46 -2.12 -7.02
N THR A 158 -18.11 -2.23 -5.74
CA THR A 158 -18.44 -1.23 -4.71
C THR A 158 -17.83 0.14 -5.00
N TYR A 159 -16.59 0.18 -5.48
CA TYR A 159 -15.86 1.44 -5.71
C TYR A 159 -15.73 1.73 -7.21
N PRO A 160 -16.26 2.89 -7.68
CA PRO A 160 -16.19 3.28 -9.08
C PRO A 160 -14.77 3.67 -9.51
N LEU A 161 -13.88 4.00 -8.57
CA LEU A 161 -12.49 4.33 -8.84
C LEU A 161 -11.56 3.38 -8.07
N LEU A 162 -10.46 2.99 -8.70
CA LEU A 162 -9.39 2.22 -8.09
C LEU A 162 -8.08 2.95 -8.36
N ILE A 163 -7.39 3.35 -7.30
CA ILE A 163 -6.11 4.07 -7.35
C ILE A 163 -4.98 3.05 -7.26
N GLY A 164 -4.18 2.98 -8.33
CA GLY A 164 -3.04 2.08 -8.44
C GLY A 164 -1.70 2.77 -8.17
N ARG A 165 -0.61 2.00 -8.25
CA ARG A 165 0.76 2.47 -7.99
C ARG A 165 1.19 3.63 -8.90
N ASN A 166 0.68 3.73 -10.12
CA ASN A 166 0.98 4.86 -11.01
C ASN A 166 0.53 6.24 -10.48
N PHE A 167 -0.33 6.28 -9.47
CA PHE A 167 -0.69 7.50 -8.73
C PHE A 167 -0.01 7.56 -7.35
N LEU A 168 0.16 6.41 -6.68
CA LEU A 168 0.60 6.34 -5.28
C LEU A 168 2.11 6.41 -5.10
N GLN A 169 2.87 5.91 -6.08
CA GLN A 169 4.30 5.72 -5.95
C GLN A 169 5.00 7.03 -5.58
N ASP A 170 5.84 6.98 -4.55
CA ASP A 170 6.60 8.10 -3.98
C ASP A 170 5.77 9.22 -3.32
N MET A 171 4.44 9.14 -3.36
CA MET A 171 3.53 10.18 -2.86
C MET A 171 2.84 9.81 -1.54
N ALA A 172 2.52 8.53 -1.33
CA ALA A 172 1.65 8.11 -0.23
C ALA A 172 2.07 6.81 0.46
N ILE A 173 1.70 6.69 1.73
CA ILE A 173 1.73 5.46 2.54
C ILE A 173 0.28 5.07 2.82
N VAL A 174 -0.07 3.79 2.67
CA VAL A 174 -1.44 3.30 2.85
C VAL A 174 -1.60 2.64 4.21
N ASP A 175 -2.43 3.23 5.07
CA ASP A 175 -2.88 2.66 6.34
C ASP A 175 -4.22 1.94 6.14
N VAL A 176 -4.16 0.61 6.08
CA VAL A 176 -5.34 -0.21 5.78
C VAL A 176 -6.38 -0.23 6.90
N SER A 177 -6.04 0.29 8.09
CA SER A 177 -6.96 0.40 9.23
C SER A 177 -7.87 1.63 9.17
N LYS A 178 -7.63 2.54 8.23
CA LYS A 178 -8.35 3.81 8.10
C LYS A 178 -9.06 3.92 6.76
N GLU A 179 -10.06 4.79 6.71
CA GLU A 179 -10.77 5.19 5.49
C GLU A 179 -11.10 6.68 5.59
N TYR A 180 -11.19 7.36 4.45
CA TYR A 180 -11.56 8.77 4.32
C TYR A 180 -10.72 9.70 5.20
N THR A 181 -9.40 9.52 5.16
CA THR A 181 -8.47 10.28 6.01
C THR A 181 -8.13 11.65 5.43
N VAL A 182 -8.24 11.80 4.11
CA VAL A 182 -8.03 13.09 3.44
C VAL A 182 -9.36 13.81 3.22
N LYS A 183 -9.34 15.14 3.40
CA LYS A 183 -10.51 16.01 3.22
C LYS A 183 -10.49 16.72 1.87
#